data_AF-A0A1A8Z9H1-F1
#
_entry.id   AF-A0A1A8Z9H1-F1
#
_cell.length_a   1.000
_cell.length_b   1.000
_cell.length_c   1.000
_cell.angle_alpha   90.00
_cell.angle_beta   90.00
_cell.angle_gamma   90.00
#
_symmetry.space_group_name_H-M   'P 1'
#
loop_
_entity.id
_entity.type
_entity.pdbx_description
1 polymer ?
#
loop_
_entity_poly.entity_id
_entity_poly.type
_entity_poly.pdbx_seq_one_letter_code
_entity_poly.pdbx_strand_id
1 'polypeptide(L)'
;MTLDEARQRISPYHLTWPEVDPASHPFDPAQVHDVLREIGTPVPPPVHWDGKTYVGDVEARAWRDRVSHALVDRYGRWAAGWRWSVGEGDFDGGPVGSWCCVSHSMKGSADETLTLAADALREWRRWLEDLAERFDRFLPLASGDGDEELLVAWETAVAQLVVMTVDRTRNDSGWYFHCERVLGWFLTAAGIPEQRHAALIEHAIGGRFRSWVAPDVVQVQEVAERLARQVVDVQTSTAAADHWDEGRRRQDTDRYRRPEVGRRLDALEAWEAARARVDWVSAAGHVSGPARTGRDAVAAHVARRPDGAAPLAAALDQVRAAAAEGGPLTFALLAGWQATVLGVPEAAFRTDPASAKGGRERYHWRPDLPAVFEARLAEATDPAVPLPSRAARVYLDVAFFHPFDDGNARAAMLALYYVLAREGVVLDQAAPLLVTVRQAHDRFGAAGLAKLVELLIDKTRRQAG
;
A
#
# COMPACT_ATOMS: atom_id res chain seq x y z
N MET A 1 5.33 24.33 32.53
CA MET A 1 4.50 23.43 31.71
C MET A 1 3.21 23.18 32.47
N THR A 2 2.07 23.53 31.90
CA THR A 2 0.75 23.19 32.48
C THR A 2 0.53 21.68 32.41
N LEU A 3 -0.40 21.13 33.20
CA LEU A 3 -0.77 19.71 33.12
C LEU A 3 -1.26 19.29 31.73
N ASP A 4 -1.86 20.24 31.01
CA ASP A 4 -2.38 20.04 29.65
C ASP A 4 -1.24 19.97 28.62
N GLU A 5 -0.27 20.89 28.70
CA GLU A 5 0.95 20.85 27.89
C GLU A 5 1.78 19.57 28.12
N ALA A 6 1.84 19.09 29.37
CA ALA A 6 2.53 17.85 29.71
C ALA A 6 1.88 16.64 29.04
N ARG A 7 0.55 16.56 29.07
CA ARG A 7 -0.22 15.48 28.42
C ARG A 7 -0.13 15.57 26.90
N GLN A 8 -0.21 16.76 26.34
CA GLN A 8 -0.10 16.99 24.90
C GLN A 8 1.27 16.57 24.38
N ARG A 9 2.35 16.77 25.16
CA ARG A 9 3.72 16.38 24.80
C ARG A 9 3.86 14.90 24.47
N ILE A 10 3.20 14.04 25.25
CA ILE A 10 3.26 12.56 25.13
C ILE A 10 2.01 11.97 24.44
N SER A 11 1.23 12.82 23.76
CA SER A 11 0.08 12.41 22.94
C SER A 11 0.49 12.34 21.47
N PRO A 12 0.20 11.21 20.78
CA PRO A 12 0.56 11.05 19.39
C PRO A 12 -0.42 11.74 18.42
N TYR A 13 -1.61 12.12 18.87
CA TYR A 13 -2.64 12.76 18.03
C TYR A 13 -2.22 14.12 17.46
N HIS A 14 -1.18 14.74 18.02
CA HIS A 14 -0.70 16.06 17.60
C HIS A 14 0.65 16.01 16.91
N LEU A 15 1.15 14.81 16.59
CA LEU A 15 2.40 14.67 15.86
C LEU A 15 2.23 15.21 14.44
N THR A 16 3.18 16.04 14.03
CA THR A 16 3.33 16.57 12.67
C THR A 16 4.33 15.74 11.88
N TRP A 17 4.29 15.79 10.54
CA TRP A 17 5.24 15.04 9.73
C TRP A 17 6.71 15.39 10.03
N PRO A 18 7.11 16.67 10.15
CA PRO A 18 8.49 17.02 10.50
C PRO A 18 8.95 16.49 11.87
N GLU A 19 8.03 16.26 12.81
CA GLU A 19 8.34 15.68 14.12
C GLU A 19 8.47 14.16 14.09
N VAL A 20 7.95 13.48 13.06
CA VAL A 20 7.95 12.01 12.96
C VAL A 20 8.77 11.48 11.78
N ASP A 21 9.24 12.35 10.89
CA ASP A 21 10.08 11.99 9.76
C ASP A 21 11.34 11.25 10.25
N PRO A 22 11.48 9.95 9.95
CA PRO A 22 12.60 9.13 10.38
C PRO A 22 13.97 9.70 9.99
N ALA A 23 14.05 10.45 8.88
CA ALA A 23 15.29 11.04 8.39
C ALA A 23 15.84 12.12 9.34
N SER A 24 14.97 12.75 10.13
CA SER A 24 15.34 13.79 11.09
C SER A 24 15.73 13.23 12.47
N HIS A 25 15.57 11.91 12.68
CA HIS A 25 15.71 11.27 13.99
C HIS A 25 16.56 10.00 13.93
N PRO A 26 17.89 10.08 14.16
CA PRO A 26 18.74 8.90 14.28
C PRO A 26 18.25 7.97 15.39
N PHE A 27 18.22 6.67 15.11
CA PHE A 27 17.72 5.66 16.04
C PHE A 27 18.48 4.34 15.87
N ASP A 28 18.94 3.78 16.98
CA ASP A 28 19.54 2.45 17.02
C ASP A 28 18.59 1.46 17.71
N PRO A 29 17.93 0.54 16.97
CA PRO A 29 16.98 -0.40 17.54
C PRO A 29 17.61 -1.39 18.53
N ALA A 30 18.93 -1.62 18.45
CA ALA A 30 19.63 -2.54 19.34
C ALA A 30 19.72 -1.99 20.77
N GLN A 31 19.83 -0.67 20.94
CA GLN A 31 20.02 -0.02 22.24
C GLN A 31 18.73 0.22 23.03
N VAL A 32 17.56 0.08 22.39
CA VAL A 32 16.26 0.49 22.96
C VAL A 32 15.98 -0.17 24.30
N HIS A 33 16.29 -1.46 24.43
CA HIS A 33 16.03 -2.19 25.66
C HIS A 33 16.88 -1.66 26.84
N ASP A 34 18.16 -1.38 26.58
CA ASP A 34 19.06 -0.85 27.62
C ASP A 34 18.67 0.57 28.02
N VAL A 35 18.27 1.41 27.05
CA VAL A 35 17.72 2.74 27.32
C VAL A 35 16.46 2.66 28.16
N LEU A 36 15.53 1.73 27.86
CA LEU A 36 14.33 1.54 28.66
C LEU A 36 14.65 1.03 30.08
N ARG A 37 15.65 0.17 30.23
CA ARG A 37 16.11 -0.26 31.56
C ARG A 37 16.65 0.92 32.37
N GLU A 38 17.38 1.84 31.74
CA GLU A 38 17.89 3.06 32.39
C GLU A 38 16.75 4.00 32.83
N ILE A 39 15.83 4.36 31.92
CA ILE A 39 14.81 5.38 32.17
C ILE A 39 13.53 4.84 32.83
N GLY A 40 13.28 3.53 32.70
CA GLY A 40 12.08 2.85 33.17
C GLY A 40 12.23 2.16 34.52
N THR A 41 13.40 2.20 35.15
CA THR A 41 13.58 1.61 36.49
C THR A 41 13.33 2.65 37.60
N PRO A 42 12.63 2.30 38.69
CA PRO A 42 11.97 1.02 38.98
C PRO A 42 10.63 0.86 38.24
N VAL A 43 10.40 -0.36 37.73
CA VAL A 43 9.09 -0.78 37.19
C VAL A 43 8.18 -1.16 38.39
N PRO A 44 6.93 -0.67 38.45
CA PRO A 44 6.00 -1.01 39.53
C PRO A 44 5.58 -2.49 39.48
N PRO A 45 5.01 -3.03 40.57
CA PRO A 45 4.49 -4.40 40.60
C PRO A 45 3.45 -4.68 39.50
N PRO A 46 3.27 -5.95 39.09
CA PRO A 46 2.35 -6.31 38.02
C PRO A 46 0.91 -5.92 38.31
N VAL A 47 0.25 -5.36 37.31
CA VAL A 47 -1.18 -5.03 37.34
C VAL A 47 -1.99 -6.30 37.24
N HIS A 48 -2.93 -6.49 38.17
CA HIS A 48 -3.81 -7.65 38.18
C HIS A 48 -5.24 -7.27 38.57
N TRP A 49 -6.20 -8.08 38.13
CA TRP A 49 -7.60 -7.92 38.46
C TRP A 49 -7.91 -8.65 39.77
N ASP A 50 -8.49 -7.95 40.75
CA ASP A 50 -8.84 -8.53 42.06
C ASP A 50 -10.30 -9.02 42.14
N GLY A 51 -11.04 -8.95 41.04
CA GLY A 51 -12.47 -9.24 40.99
C GLY A 51 -13.35 -7.98 40.88
N LYS A 52 -12.80 -6.79 41.16
CA LYS A 52 -13.53 -5.51 41.15
C LYS A 52 -12.78 -4.38 40.47
N THR A 53 -11.46 -4.32 40.62
CA THR A 53 -10.60 -3.29 40.04
C THR A 53 -9.26 -3.87 39.60
N TYR A 54 -8.53 -3.11 38.79
CA TYR A 54 -7.13 -3.36 38.52
C TYR A 54 -6.26 -2.77 39.63
N VAL A 55 -5.60 -3.64 40.41
CA VAL A 55 -4.65 -3.24 41.45
C VAL A 55 -3.32 -2.88 40.80
N GLY A 56 -2.73 -1.74 41.17
CA GLY A 56 -1.47 -1.24 40.61
C GLY A 56 -1.61 -0.38 39.35
N ASP A 57 -2.84 -0.19 38.84
CA ASP A 57 -3.10 0.57 37.60
C ASP A 57 -2.65 2.04 37.69
N VAL A 58 -2.82 2.68 38.86
CA VAL A 58 -2.43 4.08 39.08
C VAL A 58 -0.90 4.25 39.00
N GLU A 59 -0.16 3.40 39.69
CA GLU A 59 1.31 3.39 39.68
C GLU A 59 1.85 3.04 38.29
N ALA A 60 1.21 2.10 37.60
CA ALA A 60 1.54 1.70 36.25
C ALA A 60 1.31 2.84 35.22
N ARG A 61 0.20 3.59 35.31
CA ARG A 61 -0.05 4.77 34.47
C ARG A 61 0.99 5.87 34.72
N ALA A 62 1.31 6.13 35.98
CA ALA A 62 2.34 7.09 36.34
C ALA A 62 3.71 6.67 35.81
N TRP A 63 4.05 5.39 35.87
CA TRP A 63 5.27 4.85 35.27
C TRP A 63 5.30 5.03 33.76
N ARG A 64 4.24 4.62 33.06
CA ARG A 64 4.11 4.76 31.60
C ARG A 64 4.24 6.21 31.14
N ASP A 65 3.62 7.15 31.84
CA ASP A 65 3.70 8.57 31.48
C ASP A 65 5.11 9.14 31.70
N ARG A 66 5.79 8.76 32.80
CA ARG A 66 7.21 9.11 33.03
C ARG A 66 8.12 8.54 31.94
N VAL A 67 7.96 7.26 31.58
CA VAL A 67 8.72 6.63 30.48
C VAL A 67 8.46 7.33 29.16
N SER A 68 7.21 7.68 28.87
CA SER A 68 6.85 8.41 27.65
C SER A 68 7.53 9.78 27.58
N HIS A 69 7.58 10.52 28.70
CA HIS A 69 8.32 11.77 28.78
C HIS A 69 9.82 11.56 28.55
N ALA A 70 10.43 10.59 29.23
CA ALA A 70 11.86 10.30 29.07
C ALA A 70 12.23 9.85 27.66
N LEU A 71 11.37 9.06 26.99
CA LEU A 71 11.56 8.69 25.59
C LEU A 71 11.47 9.91 24.65
N VAL A 72 10.50 10.80 24.87
CA VAL A 72 10.39 12.05 24.11
C VAL A 72 11.62 12.94 24.33
N ASP A 73 12.15 13.02 25.55
CA ASP A 73 13.37 13.77 25.85
C ASP A 73 14.60 13.16 25.17
N ARG A 74 14.67 11.83 25.10
CA ARG A 74 15.82 11.09 24.57
C ARG A 74 15.86 11.02 23.04
N TYR A 75 14.71 10.82 22.41
CA TYR A 75 14.60 10.53 20.98
C TYR A 75 13.87 11.62 20.18
N GLY A 76 13.21 12.55 20.86
CA GLY A 76 12.37 13.57 20.24
C GLY A 76 10.89 13.20 20.23
N ARG A 77 10.05 14.10 19.71
CA ARG A 77 8.59 13.98 19.81
C ARG A 77 8.02 12.76 19.11
N TRP A 78 8.64 12.25 18.04
CA TRP A 78 8.20 11.03 17.38
C TRP A 78 7.99 9.87 18.36
N ALA A 79 8.81 9.76 19.42
CA ALA A 79 8.72 8.65 20.36
C ALA A 79 7.39 8.59 21.13
N ALA A 80 6.60 9.68 21.16
CA ALA A 80 5.28 9.70 21.80
C ALA A 80 4.29 8.66 21.23
N GLY A 81 4.51 8.18 20.00
CA GLY A 81 3.67 7.17 19.35
C GLY A 81 3.87 5.72 19.81
N TRP A 82 4.86 5.44 20.67
CA TRP A 82 5.20 4.06 21.07
C TRP A 82 4.04 3.28 21.71
N ARG A 83 3.06 3.97 22.30
CA ARG A 83 1.88 3.38 22.96
C ARG A 83 0.57 3.60 22.18
N TRP A 84 0.66 3.94 20.89
CA TRP A 84 -0.52 4.09 20.03
C TRP A 84 -1.01 2.73 19.54
N SER A 85 -1.81 2.09 20.39
CA SER A 85 -2.21 0.68 20.24
C SER A 85 -3.25 0.48 19.15
N VAL A 86 -3.26 -0.71 18.54
CA VAL A 86 -4.23 -1.13 17.52
C VAL A 86 -5.69 -0.91 17.94
N GLY A 87 -6.09 -1.35 19.14
CA GLY A 87 -7.46 -1.16 19.64
C GLY A 87 -7.57 -0.13 20.75
N GLU A 88 -8.57 -0.29 21.62
CA GLU A 88 -8.96 0.63 22.71
C GLU A 88 -7.96 0.73 23.89
N GLY A 89 -6.66 0.63 23.61
CA GLY A 89 -5.60 0.74 24.61
C GLY A 89 -5.31 2.19 25.05
N ASP A 90 -4.06 2.49 25.34
CA ASP A 90 -3.66 3.82 25.85
C ASP A 90 -4.01 4.96 24.88
N PHE A 91 -3.87 4.70 23.58
CA PHE A 91 -4.45 5.51 22.52
C PHE A 91 -5.08 4.59 21.49
N ASP A 92 -6.30 4.93 21.09
CA ASP A 92 -7.13 4.09 20.23
C ASP A 92 -6.69 4.15 18.75
N GLY A 93 -6.72 3.00 18.07
CA GLY A 93 -6.67 2.90 16.61
C GLY A 93 -5.30 3.03 15.94
N GLY A 94 -4.22 2.94 16.71
CA GLY A 94 -2.86 3.12 16.22
C GLY A 94 -2.24 1.86 15.58
N PRO A 95 -0.98 1.92 15.17
CA PRO A 95 -0.32 0.78 14.53
C PRO A 95 0.37 -0.15 15.53
N VAL A 96 0.51 0.19 16.81
CA VAL A 96 1.36 -0.60 17.74
C VAL A 96 0.61 -1.81 18.29
N GLY A 97 1.17 -3.00 18.09
CA GLY A 97 0.57 -4.27 18.50
C GLY A 97 1.18 -4.85 19.78
N SER A 98 2.47 -4.56 20.05
CA SER A 98 3.17 -5.06 21.24
C SER A 98 2.72 -4.42 22.56
N TRP A 99 2.08 -3.25 22.51
CA TRP A 99 1.54 -2.56 23.68
C TRP A 99 0.06 -2.23 23.49
N CYS A 100 -0.75 -2.52 24.51
CA CYS A 100 -2.18 -2.16 24.54
C CYS A 100 -2.41 -1.07 25.58
N CYS A 101 -2.41 -1.43 26.85
CA CYS A 101 -2.56 -0.52 27.98
C CYS A 101 -1.86 -1.12 29.21
N VAL A 102 -1.70 -0.32 30.27
CA VAL A 102 -0.98 -0.76 31.47
C VAL A 102 -1.55 -2.03 32.09
N SER A 103 -2.88 -2.21 32.11
CA SER A 103 -3.53 -3.38 32.71
C SER A 103 -3.37 -4.66 31.88
N HIS A 104 -3.07 -4.55 30.59
CA HIS A 104 -2.87 -5.67 29.69
C HIS A 104 -1.40 -5.98 29.41
N SER A 105 -0.54 -4.96 29.41
CA SER A 105 0.88 -5.09 29.08
C SER A 105 1.78 -5.22 30.31
N MET A 106 1.36 -4.79 31.51
CA MET A 106 2.17 -4.87 32.74
C MET A 106 1.71 -6.01 33.66
N LYS A 107 1.54 -7.23 33.13
CA LYS A 107 1.11 -8.42 33.90
C LYS A 107 2.26 -9.32 34.36
N GLY A 108 3.42 -9.17 33.72
CA GLY A 108 4.60 -9.99 33.96
C GLY A 108 5.62 -9.29 34.86
N SER A 109 6.82 -9.85 34.87
CA SER A 109 8.02 -9.28 35.49
C SER A 109 8.38 -7.89 34.95
N ALA A 110 9.28 -7.21 35.66
CA ALA A 110 9.81 -5.92 35.25
C ALA A 110 10.49 -5.98 33.86
N ASP A 111 11.29 -7.02 33.60
CA ASP A 111 12.02 -7.18 32.34
C ASP A 111 11.08 -7.50 31.17
N GLU A 112 10.01 -8.28 31.39
CA GLU A 112 8.96 -8.50 30.39
C GLU A 112 8.24 -7.19 30.05
N THR A 113 7.95 -6.34 31.03
CA THR A 113 7.34 -5.02 30.80
C THR A 113 8.25 -4.11 29.97
N LEU A 114 9.55 -4.07 30.31
CA LEU A 114 10.54 -3.29 29.57
C LEU A 114 10.72 -3.81 28.13
N THR A 115 10.67 -5.13 27.93
CA THR A 115 10.73 -5.76 26.62
C THR A 115 9.52 -5.34 25.76
N LEU A 116 8.30 -5.40 26.30
CA LEU A 116 7.11 -4.98 25.58
C LEU A 116 7.16 -3.49 25.20
N ALA A 117 7.63 -2.62 26.08
CA ALA A 117 7.82 -1.20 25.77
C ALA A 117 8.89 -0.98 24.67
N ALA A 118 9.96 -1.77 24.69
CA ALA A 118 11.02 -1.70 23.68
C ALA A 118 10.51 -2.12 22.30
N ASP A 119 9.76 -3.21 22.24
CA ASP A 119 9.20 -3.73 21.01
C ASP A 119 8.13 -2.80 20.44
N ALA A 120 7.32 -2.19 21.32
CA ALA A 120 6.34 -1.18 20.95
C ALA A 120 6.98 0.08 20.33
N LEU A 121 8.09 0.59 20.90
CA LEU A 121 8.83 1.71 20.31
C LEU A 121 9.47 1.32 18.95
N ARG A 122 10.02 0.11 18.82
CA ARG A 122 10.58 -0.40 17.56
C ARG A 122 9.52 -0.60 16.50
N GLU A 123 8.34 -1.10 16.86
CA GLU A 123 7.19 -1.22 15.96
C GLU A 123 6.73 0.14 15.44
N TRP A 124 6.62 1.11 16.33
CA TRP A 124 6.29 2.48 15.98
C TRP A 124 7.33 3.09 15.04
N ARG A 125 8.62 2.91 15.33
CA ARG A 125 9.71 3.36 14.46
C ARG A 125 9.62 2.73 13.06
N ARG A 126 9.47 1.40 12.97
CA ARG A 126 9.34 0.69 11.69
C ARG A 126 8.16 1.20 10.88
N TRP A 127 7.03 1.46 11.54
CA TRP A 127 5.86 2.04 10.88
C TRP A 127 6.16 3.41 10.25
N LEU A 128 6.88 4.29 10.97
CA LEU A 128 7.27 5.60 10.43
C LEU A 128 8.24 5.48 9.26
N GLU A 129 9.19 4.54 9.33
CA GLU A 129 10.13 4.22 8.24
C GLU A 129 9.39 3.69 7.00
N ASP A 130 8.42 2.78 7.18
CA ASP A 130 7.58 2.27 6.10
C ASP A 130 6.74 3.38 5.45
N LEU A 131 6.26 4.36 6.24
CA LEU A 131 5.54 5.52 5.73
C LEU A 131 6.46 6.46 4.94
N ALA A 132 7.64 6.78 5.48
CA ALA A 132 8.61 7.64 4.80
C ALA A 132 9.04 7.05 3.45
N GLU A 133 9.32 5.75 3.40
CA GLU A 133 9.63 5.07 2.15
C GLU A 133 8.48 5.15 1.14
N ARG A 134 7.22 5.14 1.59
CA ARG A 134 6.06 5.32 0.69
C ARG A 134 5.91 6.76 0.23
N PHE A 135 6.13 7.72 1.11
CA PHE A 135 6.07 9.14 0.76
C PHE A 135 7.13 9.43 -0.30
N ASP A 136 8.36 8.97 -0.12
CA ASP A 136 9.44 9.08 -1.11
C ASP A 136 9.12 8.36 -2.43
N ARG A 137 8.30 7.32 -2.40
CA ARG A 137 7.85 6.61 -3.61
C ARG A 137 6.80 7.39 -4.40
N PHE A 138 5.93 8.13 -3.72
CA PHE A 138 4.89 8.93 -4.37
C PHE A 138 5.38 10.34 -4.72
N LEU A 139 6.28 10.91 -3.93
CA LEU A 139 6.74 12.28 -4.04
C LEU A 139 8.04 12.41 -4.86
N PRO A 140 8.21 13.52 -5.59
CA PRO A 140 7.21 14.55 -5.83
C PRO A 140 6.10 14.04 -6.76
N LEU A 141 4.85 14.32 -6.41
CA LEU A 141 3.74 14.19 -7.35
C LEU A 141 3.94 15.32 -8.35
N ALA A 142 4.54 14.98 -9.50
CA ALA A 142 4.94 15.94 -10.51
C ALA A 142 3.77 16.86 -10.85
N SER A 143 4.03 18.17 -10.96
CA SER A 143 3.18 19.11 -11.67
C SER A 143 3.19 18.71 -13.15
N GLY A 144 2.45 17.66 -13.51
CA GLY A 144 2.36 17.20 -14.89
C GLY A 144 1.69 18.27 -15.75
N ASP A 145 2.00 18.28 -17.04
CA ASP A 145 1.44 19.23 -18.02
C ASP A 145 -0.09 19.05 -18.24
N GLY A 146 -0.79 18.22 -17.44
CA GLY A 146 -2.24 18.03 -17.46
C GLY A 146 -2.83 17.51 -16.15
N ASP A 147 -4.00 18.05 -15.78
CA ASP A 147 -4.71 17.81 -14.51
C ASP A 147 -5.07 16.33 -14.26
N GLU A 148 -5.25 15.53 -15.31
CA GLU A 148 -5.69 14.13 -15.22
C GLU A 148 -4.59 13.20 -14.70
N GLU A 149 -3.32 13.40 -15.12
CA GLU A 149 -2.21 12.58 -14.62
C GLU A 149 -1.90 12.87 -13.15
N LEU A 150 -1.98 14.14 -12.76
CA LEU A 150 -1.82 14.56 -11.37
C LEU A 150 -2.95 14.00 -10.49
N LEU A 151 -4.19 14.01 -10.99
CA LEU A 151 -5.34 13.41 -10.30
C LEU A 151 -5.11 11.92 -10.04
N VAL A 152 -4.74 11.15 -11.07
CA VAL A 152 -4.49 9.69 -10.94
C VAL A 152 -3.35 9.39 -9.97
N ALA A 153 -2.31 10.23 -9.96
CA ALA A 153 -1.18 10.07 -9.04
C ALA A 153 -1.61 10.27 -7.58
N TRP A 154 -2.41 11.30 -7.30
CA TRP A 154 -3.01 11.54 -5.99
C TRP A 154 -3.95 10.41 -5.56
N GLU A 155 -4.85 9.96 -6.45
CA GLU A 155 -5.77 8.86 -6.16
C GLU A 155 -5.01 7.59 -5.78
N THR A 156 -3.95 7.27 -6.52
CA THR A 156 -3.13 6.08 -6.27
C THR A 156 -2.43 6.16 -4.92
N ALA A 157 -1.80 7.30 -4.61
CA ALA A 157 -1.09 7.49 -3.35
C ALA A 157 -2.05 7.37 -2.16
N VAL A 158 -3.19 8.06 -2.21
CA VAL A 158 -4.19 8.05 -1.13
C VAL A 158 -4.77 6.66 -0.92
N ALA A 159 -5.17 5.97 -1.99
CA ALA A 159 -5.71 4.62 -1.88
C ALA A 159 -4.71 3.65 -1.24
N GLN A 160 -3.43 3.74 -1.60
CA GLN A 160 -2.39 2.87 -1.02
C GLN A 160 -2.12 3.18 0.46
N LEU A 161 -2.12 4.46 0.86
CA LEU A 161 -1.95 4.86 2.25
C LEU A 161 -3.14 4.43 3.13
N VAL A 162 -4.36 4.52 2.61
CA VAL A 162 -5.56 4.02 3.30
C VAL A 162 -5.47 2.51 3.51
N VAL A 163 -5.18 1.73 2.46
CA VAL A 163 -5.08 0.26 2.54
C VAL A 163 -3.98 -0.18 3.51
N MET A 164 -2.82 0.46 3.44
CA MET A 164 -1.72 0.19 4.37
C MET A 164 -2.13 0.47 5.82
N THR A 165 -2.83 1.58 6.04
CA THR A 165 -3.28 1.94 7.39
C THR A 165 -4.29 0.93 7.91
N VAL A 166 -5.27 0.52 7.10
CA VAL A 166 -6.25 -0.51 7.43
C VAL A 166 -5.59 -1.82 7.82
N ASP A 167 -4.59 -2.27 7.04
CA ASP A 167 -3.86 -3.51 7.32
C ASP A 167 -3.08 -3.42 8.64
N ARG A 168 -2.33 -2.33 8.84
CA ARG A 168 -1.49 -2.16 10.02
C ARG A 168 -2.29 -2.02 11.33
N THR A 169 -3.40 -1.30 11.27
CA THR A 169 -4.30 -1.03 12.39
C THR A 169 -5.40 -2.09 12.53
N ARG A 170 -5.42 -3.10 11.65
CA ARG A 170 -6.43 -4.17 11.61
C ARG A 170 -7.87 -3.65 11.61
N ASN A 171 -8.12 -2.43 11.11
CA ASN A 171 -9.42 -1.74 11.12
C ASN A 171 -10.14 -1.74 12.49
N ASP A 172 -9.36 -1.78 13.56
CA ASP A 172 -9.83 -1.84 14.94
C ASP A 172 -10.34 -0.45 15.41
N SER A 173 -11.03 -0.38 16.55
CA SER A 173 -11.85 0.75 17.03
C SER A 173 -11.57 2.13 16.41
N GLY A 174 -10.46 2.79 16.73
CA GLY A 174 -10.15 4.16 16.32
C GLY A 174 -9.38 4.33 15.00
N TRP A 175 -9.23 3.27 14.18
CA TRP A 175 -8.23 3.22 13.09
C TRP A 175 -8.30 4.38 12.08
N TYR A 176 -9.49 4.92 11.85
CA TYR A 176 -9.71 5.98 10.87
C TYR A 176 -9.08 7.31 11.32
N PHE A 177 -8.98 7.59 12.63
CA PHE A 177 -8.24 8.75 13.12
C PHE A 177 -6.74 8.64 12.83
N HIS A 178 -6.17 7.44 12.89
CA HIS A 178 -4.78 7.22 12.47
C HIS A 178 -4.64 7.37 10.94
N CYS A 179 -5.61 6.89 10.16
CA CYS A 179 -5.65 7.09 8.72
C CYS A 179 -5.68 8.57 8.32
N GLU A 180 -6.55 9.36 8.96
CA GLU A 180 -6.59 10.82 8.79
C GLU A 180 -5.24 11.46 9.11
N ARG A 181 -4.57 11.00 10.17
CA ARG A 181 -3.24 11.49 10.55
C ARG A 181 -2.19 11.19 9.49
N VAL A 182 -2.16 9.97 8.95
CA VAL A 182 -1.26 9.55 7.88
C VAL A 182 -1.47 10.40 6.62
N LEU A 183 -2.73 10.65 6.25
CA LEU A 183 -3.04 11.51 5.10
C LEU A 183 -2.62 12.96 5.34
N GLY A 184 -2.79 13.50 6.55
CA GLY A 184 -2.29 14.83 6.92
C GLY A 184 -0.76 14.92 6.81
N TRP A 185 -0.04 13.89 7.25
CA TRP A 185 1.41 13.82 7.06
C TRP A 185 1.81 13.76 5.59
N PHE A 186 1.07 12.99 4.78
CA PHE A 186 1.34 12.93 3.34
C PHE A 186 1.11 14.26 2.65
N LEU A 187 0.01 14.97 2.98
CA LEU A 187 -0.26 16.32 2.49
C LEU A 187 0.85 17.30 2.89
N THR A 188 1.37 17.20 4.12
CA THR A 188 2.50 18.00 4.59
C THR A 188 3.76 17.71 3.76
N ALA A 189 4.10 16.43 3.57
CA ALA A 189 5.25 16.01 2.78
C ALA A 189 5.15 16.44 1.30
N ALA A 190 3.92 16.47 0.76
CA ALA A 190 3.61 16.95 -0.58
C ALA A 190 3.63 18.48 -0.72
N GLY A 191 3.84 19.23 0.37
CA GLY A 191 3.88 20.69 0.36
C GLY A 191 2.51 21.37 0.31
N ILE A 192 1.42 20.64 0.58
CA ILE A 192 0.08 21.23 0.67
C ILE A 192 -0.02 22.08 1.96
N PRO A 193 -0.54 23.32 1.92
CA PRO A 193 -0.65 24.16 3.11
C PRO A 193 -1.47 23.51 4.24
N GLU A 194 -0.92 23.53 5.45
CA GLU A 194 -1.50 22.89 6.64
C GLU A 194 -2.93 23.37 6.94
N GLN A 195 -3.23 24.64 6.66
CA GLN A 195 -4.57 25.22 6.87
C GLN A 195 -5.66 24.55 6.03
N ARG A 196 -5.28 23.81 4.98
CA ARG A 196 -6.21 23.08 4.10
C ARG A 196 -6.42 21.63 4.53
N HIS A 197 -5.51 21.03 5.29
CA HIS A 197 -5.51 19.58 5.54
C HIS A 197 -6.82 19.11 6.18
N ALA A 198 -7.26 19.77 7.25
CA ALA A 198 -8.47 19.38 7.96
C ALA A 198 -9.71 19.39 7.05
N ALA A 199 -9.86 20.42 6.22
CA ALA A 199 -10.99 20.54 5.30
C ALA A 199 -10.94 19.46 4.19
N LEU A 200 -9.75 19.20 3.62
CA LEU A 200 -9.55 18.18 2.60
C LEU A 200 -9.88 16.78 3.14
N ILE A 201 -9.35 16.46 4.33
CA ILE A 201 -9.53 15.15 4.98
C ILE A 201 -10.98 14.96 5.42
N GLU A 202 -11.60 15.94 6.08
CA GLU A 202 -13.00 15.88 6.49
C GLU A 202 -13.92 15.70 5.27
N HIS A 203 -13.65 16.40 4.17
CA HIS A 203 -14.42 16.22 2.94
C HIS A 203 -14.31 14.79 2.38
N ALA A 204 -13.09 14.25 2.36
CA ALA A 204 -12.81 12.93 1.80
C ALA A 204 -13.32 11.79 2.70
N ILE A 205 -13.09 11.85 4.01
CA ILE A 205 -13.31 10.76 4.97
C ILE A 205 -14.57 10.96 5.83
N GLY A 206 -14.97 12.20 6.15
CA GLY A 206 -15.98 12.56 7.15
C GLY A 206 -17.18 11.60 7.23
N GLY A 207 -17.16 10.71 8.23
CA GLY A 207 -18.21 9.72 8.52
C GLY A 207 -18.26 8.47 7.61
N ARG A 208 -17.36 8.31 6.64
CA ARG A 208 -17.34 7.18 5.69
C ARG A 208 -16.62 5.96 6.23
N PHE A 209 -15.61 6.18 7.07
CA PHE A 209 -14.96 5.12 7.83
C PHE A 209 -15.62 4.97 9.20
N ARG A 210 -15.67 3.72 9.68
CA ARG A 210 -16.31 3.36 10.94
C ARG A 210 -15.39 2.45 11.73
N SER A 211 -15.49 2.52 13.05
CA SER A 211 -14.83 1.61 13.97
C SER A 211 -15.16 0.16 13.62
N TRP A 212 -14.17 -0.74 13.73
CA TRP A 212 -14.34 -2.19 13.54
C TRP A 212 -14.81 -2.63 12.15
N VAL A 213 -14.75 -1.72 11.17
CA VAL A 213 -15.23 -1.97 9.81
C VAL A 213 -14.10 -1.65 8.84
N ALA A 214 -13.57 -2.69 8.21
CA ALA A 214 -12.71 -2.52 7.05
C ALA A 214 -13.48 -1.78 5.94
N PRO A 215 -12.94 -0.69 5.37
CA PRO A 215 -13.58 -0.03 4.25
C PRO A 215 -13.55 -0.99 3.06
N ASP A 216 -14.66 -1.05 2.33
CA ASP A 216 -14.65 -1.77 1.06
C ASP A 216 -13.86 -0.99 0.01
N VAL A 217 -13.53 -1.65 -1.10
CA VAL A 217 -12.67 -1.01 -2.09
C VAL A 217 -13.33 0.19 -2.79
N VAL A 218 -14.66 0.20 -2.89
CA VAL A 218 -15.38 1.36 -3.44
C VAL A 218 -15.22 2.54 -2.50
N GLN A 219 -15.34 2.32 -1.19
CA GLN A 219 -15.14 3.37 -0.19
C GLN A 219 -13.70 3.91 -0.21
N VAL A 220 -12.69 3.05 -0.36
CA VAL A 220 -11.29 3.48 -0.49
C VAL A 220 -11.08 4.32 -1.76
N GLN A 221 -11.64 3.89 -2.89
CA GLN A 221 -11.54 4.61 -4.16
C GLN A 221 -12.26 5.96 -4.10
N GLU A 222 -13.46 6.02 -3.54
CA GLU A 222 -14.21 7.26 -3.38
C GLU A 222 -13.48 8.28 -2.50
N VAL A 223 -12.83 7.83 -1.42
CA VAL A 223 -12.02 8.68 -0.55
C VAL A 223 -10.81 9.22 -1.32
N ALA A 224 -10.13 8.35 -2.07
CA ALA A 224 -8.98 8.72 -2.88
C ALA A 224 -9.33 9.74 -3.97
N GLU A 225 -10.39 9.48 -4.74
CA GLU A 225 -10.94 10.34 -5.80
C GLU A 225 -11.34 11.72 -5.25
N ARG A 226 -12.04 11.75 -4.11
CA ARG A 226 -12.46 13.01 -3.47
C ARG A 226 -11.26 13.84 -3.02
N LEU A 227 -10.29 13.22 -2.34
CA LEU A 227 -9.10 13.93 -1.88
C LEU A 227 -8.29 14.45 -3.06
N ALA A 228 -8.05 13.61 -4.07
CA ALA A 228 -7.28 13.95 -5.25
C ALA A 228 -7.88 15.15 -6.00
N ARG A 229 -9.19 15.15 -6.26
CA ARG A 229 -9.86 16.26 -6.95
C ARG A 229 -9.69 17.59 -6.23
N GLN A 230 -9.87 17.59 -4.91
CA GLN A 230 -9.77 18.80 -4.12
C GLN A 230 -8.32 19.31 -4.05
N VAL A 231 -7.34 18.42 -3.97
CA VAL A 231 -5.93 18.83 -3.97
C VAL A 231 -5.52 19.39 -5.33
N VAL A 232 -5.92 18.74 -6.43
CA VAL A 232 -5.65 19.25 -7.79
C VAL A 232 -6.28 20.62 -7.99
N ASP A 233 -7.54 20.81 -7.59
CA ASP A 233 -8.23 22.11 -7.68
C ASP A 233 -7.51 23.20 -6.87
N VAL A 234 -6.99 22.86 -5.69
CA VAL A 234 -6.15 23.77 -4.90
C VAL A 234 -4.85 24.13 -5.63
N GLN A 235 -4.16 23.14 -6.22
CA GLN A 235 -2.88 23.34 -6.90
C GLN A 235 -3.02 24.14 -8.20
N THR A 236 -4.08 23.90 -8.98
CA THR A 236 -4.35 24.64 -10.23
C THR A 236 -4.84 26.06 -9.97
N SER A 237 -5.66 26.26 -8.92
CA SER A 237 -6.10 27.59 -8.48
C SER A 237 -4.94 28.47 -7.99
N THR A 238 -3.97 27.89 -7.26
CA THR A 238 -2.75 28.60 -6.86
C THR A 238 -1.84 28.93 -8.06
N ALA A 239 -1.68 28.01 -9.02
CA ALA A 239 -0.88 28.25 -10.22
C ALA A 239 -1.48 29.34 -11.13
N ALA A 240 -2.82 29.45 -11.19
CA ALA A 240 -3.51 30.51 -11.94
C ALA A 240 -3.40 31.90 -11.27
N ALA A 241 -3.22 31.96 -9.94
CA ALA A 241 -3.01 33.20 -9.19
C ALA A 241 -1.57 33.74 -9.33
N ASP A 242 -0.59 32.86 -9.57
CA ASP A 242 0.83 33.19 -9.67
C ASP A 242 1.28 33.59 -11.09
N HIS A 243 0.38 33.60 -12.07
CA HIS A 243 0.70 33.92 -13.48
C HIS A 243 0.76 35.44 -13.82
N TRP A 244 0.97 36.31 -12.82
CA TRP A 244 1.24 37.74 -12.99
C TRP A 244 2.51 38.19 -12.25
N ASP A 245 3.70 37.70 -12.64
CA ASP A 245 4.95 38.50 -12.60
C ASP A 245 6.09 37.79 -13.38
N GLU A 246 6.10 37.95 -14.70
CA GLU A 246 7.28 37.63 -15.51
C GLU A 246 8.37 38.68 -15.27
N GLY A 247 9.29 38.40 -14.34
CA GLY A 247 10.51 39.20 -14.24
C GLY A 247 11.32 39.00 -12.98
N ARG A 248 12.39 38.20 -13.10
CA ARG A 248 13.58 38.08 -12.21
C ARG A 248 13.51 37.00 -11.12
N ARG A 249 14.11 35.84 -11.40
CA ARG A 249 15.46 35.46 -10.89
C ARG A 249 15.75 34.00 -11.26
N ARG A 250 16.45 33.81 -12.38
CA ARG A 250 17.39 32.71 -12.52
C ARG A 250 18.56 32.98 -11.57
N GLN A 251 18.66 32.22 -10.49
CA GLN A 251 19.91 31.82 -9.82
C GLN A 251 19.55 31.01 -8.58
N ASP A 252 19.74 29.70 -8.67
CA ASP A 252 20.48 28.86 -7.72
C ASP A 252 19.93 27.42 -7.77
N THR A 253 20.15 26.74 -8.89
CA THR A 253 19.87 25.30 -9.06
C THR A 253 21.17 24.58 -9.35
N ASP A 254 22.07 24.54 -8.36
CA ASP A 254 23.30 23.73 -8.46
C ASP A 254 23.61 22.95 -7.17
N ARG A 255 22.58 22.58 -6.40
CA ARG A 255 22.75 21.89 -5.10
C ARG A 255 22.27 20.43 -5.00
N TYR A 256 21.84 19.83 -6.11
CA TYR A 256 21.53 18.39 -6.15
C TYR A 256 22.24 17.69 -7.32
N ARG A 257 23.58 17.70 -7.28
CA ARG A 257 24.35 16.64 -7.94
C ARG A 257 24.15 15.36 -7.13
N ARG A 258 23.24 14.50 -7.62
CA ARG A 258 23.11 13.11 -7.20
C ARG A 258 24.47 12.40 -7.29
N PRO A 259 24.83 11.52 -6.35
CA PRO A 259 25.84 10.51 -6.62
C PRO A 259 25.23 9.46 -7.55
N GLU A 260 25.71 9.39 -8.79
CA GLU A 260 25.59 8.18 -9.63
C GLU A 260 26.61 7.15 -9.15
N VAL A 261 26.28 6.29 -8.18
CA VAL A 261 26.88 4.94 -8.08
C VAL A 261 25.89 4.02 -7.36
N GLY A 262 25.22 3.18 -8.13
CA GLY A 262 24.37 2.09 -7.66
C GLY A 262 23.65 1.51 -8.86
N ARG A 263 24.03 0.31 -9.30
CA ARG A 263 23.43 -0.36 -10.46
C ARG A 263 21.92 -0.45 -10.23
N ARG A 264 21.11 0.39 -10.89
CA ARG A 264 19.65 0.27 -10.87
C ARG A 264 19.33 -1.15 -11.34
N LEU A 265 18.81 -1.97 -10.43
CA LEU A 265 18.44 -3.35 -10.73
C LEU A 265 17.41 -3.35 -11.86
N ASP A 266 17.59 -4.27 -12.79
CA ASP A 266 16.63 -4.50 -13.86
C ASP A 266 15.28 -4.92 -13.24
N ALA A 267 14.17 -4.41 -13.76
CA ALA A 267 12.86 -4.67 -13.17
C ALA A 267 12.44 -6.14 -13.34
N LEU A 268 12.89 -6.81 -14.39
CA LEU A 268 12.68 -8.24 -14.52
C LEU A 268 13.50 -9.02 -13.49
N GLU A 269 14.80 -8.72 -13.32
CA GLU A 269 15.62 -9.35 -12.27
C GLU A 269 15.05 -9.13 -10.85
N ALA A 270 14.59 -7.90 -10.58
CA ALA A 270 13.95 -7.55 -9.32
C ALA A 270 12.65 -8.35 -9.10
N TRP A 271 11.85 -8.51 -10.16
CA TRP A 271 10.63 -9.34 -10.12
C TRP A 271 10.95 -10.80 -9.87
N GLU A 272 11.92 -11.38 -10.59
CA GLU A 272 12.31 -12.78 -10.40
C GLU A 272 12.77 -13.04 -8.95
N ALA A 273 13.53 -12.11 -8.37
CA ALA A 273 13.95 -12.17 -6.97
C ALA A 273 12.80 -12.03 -5.97
N ALA A 274 11.85 -11.11 -6.22
CA ALA A 274 10.67 -10.94 -5.37
C ALA A 274 9.74 -12.14 -5.46
N ARG A 275 9.45 -12.61 -6.68
CA ARG A 275 8.61 -13.77 -7.00
C ARG A 275 9.06 -15.03 -6.28
N ALA A 276 10.37 -15.29 -6.24
CA ALA A 276 10.95 -16.45 -5.57
C ALA A 276 10.82 -16.42 -4.03
N ARG A 277 10.60 -15.23 -3.45
CA ARG A 277 10.49 -15.04 -1.99
C ARG A 277 9.05 -15.02 -1.48
N VAL A 278 8.06 -15.00 -2.36
CA VAL A 278 6.65 -15.09 -1.98
C VAL A 278 6.30 -16.57 -1.82
N ASP A 279 5.76 -16.93 -0.66
CA ASP A 279 5.13 -18.23 -0.47
C ASP A 279 3.73 -18.22 -1.11
N TRP A 280 3.68 -18.54 -2.39
CA TRP A 280 2.44 -18.50 -3.18
C TRP A 280 1.38 -19.50 -2.70
N VAL A 281 1.77 -20.55 -1.98
CA VAL A 281 0.83 -21.55 -1.44
C VAL A 281 0.05 -20.98 -0.25
N SER A 282 0.66 -20.10 0.55
CA SER A 282 0.04 -19.49 1.73
C SER A 282 -0.35 -18.01 1.56
N ALA A 283 0.07 -17.34 0.48
CA ALA A 283 -0.22 -15.93 0.22
C ALA A 283 -1.72 -15.59 0.15
N ALA A 284 -2.57 -16.57 -0.18
CA ALA A 284 -4.02 -16.45 -0.18
C ALA A 284 -4.68 -17.78 0.20
N GLY A 285 -5.91 -17.72 0.69
CA GLY A 285 -6.74 -18.88 0.97
C GLY A 285 -7.12 -19.68 -0.28
N HIS A 286 -7.48 -20.94 -0.08
CA HIS A 286 -8.00 -21.80 -1.14
C HIS A 286 -9.45 -21.44 -1.43
N VAL A 287 -9.67 -20.63 -2.47
CA VAL A 287 -11.00 -20.35 -3.02
C VAL A 287 -11.10 -20.91 -4.43
N SER A 288 -12.17 -21.63 -4.71
CA SER A 288 -12.50 -22.16 -6.05
C SER A 288 -13.80 -21.56 -6.56
N GLY A 289 -14.04 -21.67 -7.87
CA GLY A 289 -15.34 -21.30 -8.42
C GLY A 289 -16.43 -22.34 -8.16
N PRO A 290 -17.67 -22.07 -8.61
CA PRO A 290 -18.04 -20.87 -9.37
C PRO A 290 -18.21 -19.63 -8.49
N ALA A 291 -17.83 -18.46 -9.02
CA ALA A 291 -18.13 -17.16 -8.42
C ALA A 291 -18.39 -16.16 -9.55
N ARG A 292 -19.67 -15.88 -9.83
CA ARG A 292 -20.09 -14.99 -10.91
C ARG A 292 -21.44 -14.35 -10.56
N THR A 293 -21.57 -13.07 -10.85
CA THR A 293 -22.87 -12.36 -10.83
C THR A 293 -23.35 -12.14 -12.27
N GLY A 294 -24.42 -11.37 -12.47
CA GLY A 294 -24.79 -10.87 -13.80
C GLY A 294 -23.82 -9.81 -14.36
N ARG A 295 -22.83 -9.37 -13.58
CA ARG A 295 -21.87 -8.32 -13.95
C ARG A 295 -20.48 -8.92 -14.17
N ASP A 296 -19.85 -8.50 -15.26
CA ASP A 296 -18.42 -8.71 -15.52
C ASP A 296 -17.70 -7.37 -15.41
N ALA A 297 -16.92 -7.21 -14.34
CA ALA A 297 -16.23 -5.95 -14.08
C ALA A 297 -15.04 -5.70 -15.00
N VAL A 298 -14.40 -6.73 -15.55
CA VAL A 298 -13.33 -6.55 -16.53
C VAL A 298 -13.93 -6.11 -17.86
N ALA A 299 -15.03 -6.73 -18.30
CA ALA A 299 -15.77 -6.28 -19.48
C ALA A 299 -16.27 -4.83 -19.33
N ALA A 300 -16.82 -4.48 -18.16
CA ALA A 300 -17.24 -3.11 -17.87
C ALA A 300 -16.06 -2.12 -17.87
N HIS A 301 -14.88 -2.54 -17.42
CA HIS A 301 -13.66 -1.72 -17.50
C HIS A 301 -13.19 -1.51 -18.94
N VAL A 302 -13.21 -2.56 -19.76
CA VAL A 302 -12.86 -2.50 -21.19
C VAL A 302 -13.81 -1.56 -21.93
N ALA A 303 -15.13 -1.67 -21.69
CA ALA A 303 -16.15 -0.87 -22.37
C ALA A 303 -16.06 0.64 -22.08
N ARG A 304 -15.44 1.05 -20.97
CA ARG A 304 -15.28 2.47 -20.60
C ARG A 304 -14.10 3.16 -21.25
N ARG A 305 -13.25 2.46 -22.01
CA ARG A 305 -12.08 3.08 -22.63
C ARG A 305 -12.49 3.88 -23.89
N PRO A 306 -12.08 5.15 -24.03
CA PRO A 306 -12.42 5.96 -25.20
C PRO A 306 -11.76 5.43 -26.49
N ASP A 307 -10.52 4.93 -26.41
CA ASP A 307 -9.77 4.36 -27.54
C ASP A 307 -9.45 2.88 -27.34
N GLY A 308 -9.54 2.08 -28.41
CA GLY A 308 -9.15 0.66 -28.40
C GLY A 308 -10.11 -0.30 -27.66
N ALA A 309 -11.30 0.17 -27.28
CA ALA A 309 -12.30 -0.66 -26.58
C ALA A 309 -12.77 -1.87 -27.39
N ALA A 310 -13.03 -1.70 -28.69
CA ALA A 310 -13.52 -2.79 -29.55
C ALA A 310 -12.48 -3.91 -29.76
N PRO A 311 -11.21 -3.61 -30.12
CA PRO A 311 -10.16 -4.64 -30.19
C PRO A 311 -9.93 -5.35 -28.85
N LEU A 312 -9.92 -4.62 -27.74
CA LEU A 312 -9.73 -5.20 -26.40
C LEU A 312 -10.93 -6.06 -25.96
N ALA A 313 -12.16 -5.68 -26.34
CA ALA A 313 -13.35 -6.49 -26.12
C ALA A 313 -13.31 -7.80 -26.94
N ALA A 314 -12.90 -7.72 -28.21
CA ALA A 314 -12.73 -8.91 -29.05
C ALA A 314 -11.66 -9.87 -28.48
N ALA A 315 -10.54 -9.33 -27.97
CA ALA A 315 -9.54 -10.13 -27.27
C ALA A 315 -10.10 -10.76 -25.98
N LEU A 316 -10.92 -10.04 -25.22
CA LEU A 316 -11.60 -10.59 -24.04
C LEU A 316 -12.54 -11.75 -24.39
N ASP A 317 -13.22 -11.70 -25.53
CA ASP A 317 -14.04 -12.81 -26.02
C ASP A 317 -13.19 -14.04 -26.42
N GLN A 318 -12.03 -13.82 -27.04
CA GLN A 318 -11.06 -14.90 -27.31
C GLN A 318 -10.56 -15.55 -26.01
N VAL A 319 -10.29 -14.74 -24.99
CA VAL A 319 -9.89 -15.24 -23.65
C VAL A 319 -10.99 -16.10 -23.04
N ARG A 320 -12.25 -15.68 -23.13
CA ARG A 320 -13.40 -16.46 -22.62
C ARG A 320 -13.54 -17.79 -23.35
N ALA A 321 -13.39 -17.81 -24.67
CA ALA A 321 -13.41 -19.04 -25.46
C ALA A 321 -12.29 -19.99 -25.03
N ALA A 322 -11.04 -19.50 -24.95
CA ALA A 322 -9.89 -20.29 -24.51
C ALA A 322 -10.04 -20.80 -23.06
N ALA A 323 -10.60 -19.99 -22.16
CA ALA A 323 -10.86 -20.41 -20.78
C ALA A 323 -11.91 -21.52 -20.70
N ALA A 324 -12.91 -21.52 -21.59
CA ALA A 324 -13.93 -22.55 -21.68
C ALA A 324 -13.42 -23.85 -22.31
N GLU A 325 -12.51 -23.77 -23.29
CA GLU A 325 -11.82 -24.94 -23.86
C GLU A 325 -10.89 -25.62 -22.85
N GLY A 326 -10.34 -24.84 -21.92
CA GLY A 326 -9.38 -25.31 -20.93
C GLY A 326 -7.96 -25.41 -21.50
N GLY A 327 -7.08 -26.12 -20.80
CA GLY A 327 -5.65 -26.21 -21.15
C GLY A 327 -4.74 -25.24 -20.38
N PRO A 328 -3.43 -25.23 -20.69
CA PRO A 328 -2.45 -24.33 -20.08
C PRO A 328 -2.47 -22.95 -20.75
N LEU A 329 -2.10 -21.91 -20.00
CA LEU A 329 -1.78 -20.61 -20.58
C LEU A 329 -0.41 -20.68 -21.24
N THR A 330 -0.31 -20.25 -22.50
CA THR A 330 0.92 -20.24 -23.30
C THR A 330 1.19 -18.84 -23.86
N PHE A 331 2.44 -18.57 -24.26
CA PHE A 331 2.76 -17.33 -24.94
C PHE A 331 1.99 -17.19 -26.25
N ALA A 332 1.76 -18.29 -26.98
CA ALA A 332 1.00 -18.26 -28.23
C ALA A 332 -0.44 -17.75 -28.05
N LEU A 333 -1.11 -18.13 -26.95
CA LEU A 333 -2.43 -17.59 -26.61
C LEU A 333 -2.35 -16.08 -26.30
N LEU A 334 -1.40 -15.67 -25.46
CA LEU A 334 -1.20 -14.26 -25.13
C LEU A 334 -0.88 -13.41 -26.36
N ALA A 335 -0.03 -13.92 -27.26
CA ALA A 335 0.35 -13.27 -28.51
C ALA A 335 -0.86 -13.12 -29.45
N GLY A 336 -1.73 -14.12 -29.55
CA GLY A 336 -2.97 -14.05 -30.33
C GLY A 336 -3.94 -12.97 -29.80
N TRP A 337 -4.13 -12.92 -28.48
CA TRP A 337 -4.94 -11.88 -27.85
C TRP A 337 -4.33 -10.49 -28.06
N GLN A 338 -3.00 -10.38 -27.90
CA GLN A 338 -2.30 -9.11 -28.05
C GLN A 338 -2.27 -8.60 -29.50
N ALA A 339 -2.13 -9.49 -30.47
CA ALA A 339 -2.26 -9.17 -31.89
C ALA A 339 -3.62 -8.53 -32.19
N THR A 340 -4.69 -9.09 -31.60
CA THR A 340 -6.04 -8.52 -31.67
C THR A 340 -6.10 -7.15 -31.01
N VAL A 341 -5.56 -6.97 -29.80
CA VAL A 341 -5.55 -5.68 -29.07
C VAL A 341 -4.80 -4.59 -29.84
N LEU A 342 -3.65 -4.92 -30.44
CA LEU A 342 -2.80 -3.98 -31.15
C LEU A 342 -3.21 -3.78 -32.61
N GLY A 343 -4.10 -4.61 -33.15
CA GLY A 343 -4.50 -4.57 -34.56
C GLY A 343 -3.37 -4.97 -35.52
N VAL A 344 -2.46 -5.84 -35.08
CA VAL A 344 -1.31 -6.31 -35.87
C VAL A 344 -1.48 -7.77 -36.26
N PRO A 345 -0.87 -8.26 -37.36
CA PRO A 345 -0.96 -9.67 -37.77
C PRO A 345 -0.35 -10.64 -36.76
N GLU A 346 0.73 -10.22 -36.09
CA GLU A 346 1.47 -11.03 -35.14
C GLU A 346 2.07 -10.12 -34.05
N ALA A 347 1.87 -10.49 -32.78
CA ALA A 347 2.51 -9.85 -31.64
C ALA A 347 3.68 -10.73 -31.17
N ALA A 348 4.85 -10.54 -31.76
CA ALA A 348 6.04 -11.32 -31.43
C ALA A 348 6.57 -10.98 -30.02
N PHE A 349 7.36 -11.90 -29.46
CA PHE A 349 8.11 -11.62 -28.24
C PHE A 349 9.22 -10.61 -28.56
N ARG A 350 9.38 -9.57 -27.74
CA ARG A 350 10.38 -8.52 -27.96
C ARG A 350 11.80 -9.10 -28.06
N THR A 351 12.59 -8.54 -28.98
CA THR A 351 14.00 -8.90 -29.17
C THR A 351 14.98 -7.91 -28.56
N ASP A 352 14.46 -6.80 -28.03
CA ASP A 352 15.24 -5.69 -27.52
C ASP A 352 14.86 -5.36 -26.06
N PRO A 353 15.73 -4.65 -25.32
CA PRO A 353 15.38 -4.15 -23.99
C PRO A 353 14.13 -3.26 -24.03
N ALA A 354 13.22 -3.44 -23.07
CA ALA A 354 12.03 -2.63 -22.96
C ALA A 354 12.12 -1.66 -21.77
N SER A 355 11.28 -0.63 -21.77
CA SER A 355 11.14 0.26 -20.63
C SER A 355 9.69 0.68 -20.43
N ALA A 356 9.31 0.90 -19.17
CA ALA A 356 7.97 1.35 -18.80
C ALA A 356 8.02 2.52 -17.81
N LYS A 357 6.87 3.13 -17.56
CA LYS A 357 6.67 4.23 -16.60
C LYS A 357 7.62 5.41 -16.85
N GLY A 358 7.79 5.80 -18.12
CA GLY A 358 8.69 6.89 -18.51
C GLY A 358 10.18 6.54 -18.36
N GLY A 359 10.56 5.27 -18.56
CA GLY A 359 11.94 4.80 -18.44
C GLY A 359 12.40 4.50 -17.01
N ARG A 360 11.50 4.58 -16.02
CA ARG A 360 11.77 4.24 -14.61
C ARG A 360 11.98 2.76 -14.40
N GLU A 361 11.27 1.93 -15.16
CA GLU A 361 11.47 0.48 -15.19
C GLU A 361 12.16 0.11 -16.50
N ARG A 362 13.19 -0.72 -16.38
CA ARG A 362 13.91 -1.31 -17.51
C ARG A 362 13.74 -2.82 -17.43
N TYR A 363 13.58 -3.45 -18.59
CA TYR A 363 13.48 -4.89 -18.70
C TYR A 363 14.53 -5.35 -19.68
N HIS A 364 15.59 -5.97 -19.16
CA HIS A 364 16.66 -6.46 -19.98
C HIS A 364 16.15 -7.56 -20.92
N TRP A 365 16.75 -7.65 -22.10
CA TRP A 365 16.51 -8.75 -23.01
C TRP A 365 17.61 -9.79 -22.83
N ARG A 366 17.24 -11.07 -22.84
CA ARG A 366 18.16 -12.20 -22.87
C ARG A 366 17.61 -13.32 -23.77
N PRO A 367 18.47 -14.07 -24.49
CA PRO A 367 18.02 -15.08 -25.46
C PRO A 367 17.13 -16.18 -24.89
N ASP A 368 17.30 -16.54 -23.61
CA ASP A 368 16.53 -17.56 -22.91
C ASP A 368 15.17 -17.04 -22.39
N LEU A 369 14.93 -15.72 -22.45
CA LEU A 369 13.75 -15.11 -21.85
C LEU A 369 12.41 -15.68 -22.34
N PRO A 370 12.20 -15.96 -23.64
CA PRO A 370 10.95 -16.57 -24.11
C PRO A 370 10.69 -17.94 -23.49
N ALA A 371 11.73 -18.79 -23.38
CA ALA A 371 11.60 -20.12 -22.80
C ALA A 371 11.34 -20.06 -21.28
N VAL A 372 12.00 -19.13 -20.59
CA VAL A 372 11.74 -18.87 -19.16
C VAL A 372 10.31 -18.37 -18.97
N PHE A 373 9.83 -17.45 -19.80
CA PHE A 373 8.48 -16.92 -19.72
C PHE A 373 7.42 -18.00 -19.94
N GLU A 374 7.59 -18.83 -20.97
CA GLU A 374 6.68 -19.95 -21.27
C GLU A 374 6.54 -20.90 -20.05
N ALA A 375 7.67 -21.21 -19.39
CA ALA A 375 7.64 -22.01 -18.17
C ALA A 375 6.87 -21.33 -17.03
N ARG A 376 6.95 -20.00 -16.89
CA ARG A 376 6.20 -19.24 -15.88
C ARG A 376 4.70 -19.19 -16.18
N LEU A 377 4.31 -19.11 -17.45
CA LEU A 377 2.90 -19.16 -17.85
C LEU A 377 2.27 -20.53 -17.56
N ALA A 378 3.01 -21.63 -17.76
CA ALA A 378 2.52 -22.97 -17.44
C ALA A 378 2.15 -23.12 -15.94
N GLU A 379 2.91 -22.48 -15.04
CA GLU A 379 2.65 -22.45 -13.60
C GLU A 379 1.31 -21.75 -13.23
N ALA A 380 0.70 -20.99 -14.14
CA ALA A 380 -0.60 -20.35 -13.91
C ALA A 380 -1.75 -21.37 -13.78
N THR A 381 -1.54 -22.60 -14.24
CA THR A 381 -2.53 -23.69 -14.17
C THR A 381 -2.20 -24.78 -13.17
N ASP A 382 -1.13 -24.63 -12.37
CA ASP A 382 -0.72 -25.60 -11.36
C ASP A 382 -1.74 -25.67 -10.19
N PRO A 383 -2.46 -26.79 -9.99
CA PRO A 383 -3.48 -26.89 -8.94
C PRO A 383 -2.93 -26.87 -7.51
N ALA A 384 -1.61 -27.03 -7.31
CA ALA A 384 -1.00 -26.97 -5.97
C ALA A 384 -0.96 -25.54 -5.40
N VAL A 385 -1.17 -24.52 -6.23
CA VAL A 385 -1.18 -23.11 -5.82
C VAL A 385 -2.63 -22.58 -5.82
N PRO A 386 -3.09 -21.89 -4.76
CA PRO A 386 -4.43 -21.32 -4.70
C PRO A 386 -4.76 -20.44 -5.91
N LEU A 387 -6.01 -20.49 -6.38
CA LEU A 387 -6.47 -19.68 -7.52
C LEU A 387 -6.11 -18.19 -7.41
N PRO A 388 -6.32 -17.49 -6.27
CA PRO A 388 -5.95 -16.08 -6.18
C PRO A 388 -4.46 -15.84 -6.38
N SER A 389 -3.62 -16.71 -5.79
CA SER A 389 -2.17 -16.69 -5.94
C SER A 389 -1.74 -16.91 -7.39
N ARG A 390 -2.34 -17.87 -8.10
CA ARG A 390 -2.06 -18.11 -9.53
C ARG A 390 -2.42 -16.90 -10.39
N ALA A 391 -3.59 -16.33 -10.18
CA ALA A 391 -4.09 -15.17 -10.91
C ALA A 391 -3.22 -13.91 -10.66
N ALA A 392 -2.83 -13.66 -9.41
CA ALA A 392 -1.92 -12.57 -9.06
C ALA A 392 -0.52 -12.78 -9.65
N ARG A 393 0.02 -14.00 -9.54
CA ARG A 393 1.35 -14.34 -10.03
C ARG A 393 1.46 -14.18 -11.54
N VAL A 394 0.49 -14.69 -12.31
CA VAL A 394 0.52 -14.55 -13.77
C VAL A 394 0.38 -13.11 -14.23
N TYR A 395 -0.45 -12.30 -13.56
CA TYR A 395 -0.56 -10.87 -13.84
C TYR A 395 0.79 -10.17 -13.73
N LEU A 396 1.51 -10.43 -12.64
CA LEU A 396 2.82 -9.84 -12.38
C LEU A 396 3.90 -10.42 -13.29
N ASP A 397 3.86 -11.72 -13.59
CA ASP A 397 4.77 -12.35 -14.56
C ASP A 397 4.63 -11.69 -15.93
N VAL A 398 3.42 -11.50 -16.47
CA VAL A 398 3.24 -10.79 -17.75
C VAL A 398 3.68 -9.32 -17.65
N ALA A 399 3.33 -8.62 -16.56
CA ALA A 399 3.66 -7.21 -16.39
C ALA A 399 5.18 -6.93 -16.35
N PHE A 400 5.96 -7.82 -15.73
CA PHE A 400 7.39 -7.61 -15.49
C PHE A 400 8.33 -8.41 -16.41
N PHE A 401 7.88 -9.49 -17.05
CA PHE A 401 8.58 -10.02 -18.23
C PHE A 401 8.50 -9.05 -19.40
N HIS A 402 7.38 -8.32 -19.45
CA HIS A 402 7.14 -7.28 -20.43
C HIS A 402 7.36 -7.82 -21.86
N PRO A 403 6.66 -8.90 -22.25
CA PRO A 403 7.01 -9.69 -23.44
C PRO A 403 6.76 -8.97 -24.77
N PHE A 404 5.93 -7.93 -24.79
CA PHE A 404 5.59 -7.16 -26.00
C PHE A 404 6.16 -5.74 -25.94
N ASP A 405 6.27 -5.07 -27.09
CA ASP A 405 6.72 -3.67 -27.14
C ASP A 405 5.68 -2.68 -26.61
N ASP A 406 4.39 -3.01 -26.70
CA ASP A 406 3.29 -2.24 -26.11
C ASP A 406 2.21 -3.18 -25.53
N GLY A 407 1.44 -2.64 -24.59
CA GLY A 407 0.20 -3.22 -24.10
C GLY A 407 0.37 -4.36 -23.11
N ASN A 408 1.54 -4.50 -22.48
CA ASN A 408 1.80 -5.54 -21.47
C ASN A 408 0.82 -5.48 -20.29
N ALA A 409 0.36 -4.29 -19.89
CA ALA A 409 -0.66 -4.15 -18.85
C ALA A 409 -2.03 -4.73 -19.29
N ARG A 410 -2.38 -4.59 -20.58
CA ARG A 410 -3.58 -5.19 -21.17
C ARG A 410 -3.43 -6.70 -21.25
N ALA A 411 -2.28 -7.20 -21.72
CA ALA A 411 -1.98 -8.63 -21.74
C ALA A 411 -2.01 -9.25 -20.33
N ALA A 412 -1.47 -8.58 -19.32
CA ALA A 412 -1.50 -9.03 -17.92
C ALA A 412 -2.92 -9.13 -17.37
N MET A 413 -3.78 -8.15 -17.66
CA MET A 413 -5.20 -8.19 -17.34
C MET A 413 -5.90 -9.40 -17.98
N LEU A 414 -5.65 -9.64 -19.27
CA LEU A 414 -6.26 -10.76 -20.01
C LEU A 414 -5.77 -12.12 -19.46
N ALA A 415 -4.49 -12.24 -19.10
CA ALA A 415 -3.92 -13.43 -18.46
C ALA A 415 -4.56 -13.72 -17.09
N LEU A 416 -4.73 -12.67 -16.25
CA LEU A 416 -5.44 -12.79 -14.97
C LEU A 416 -6.88 -13.25 -15.18
N TYR A 417 -7.58 -12.62 -16.13
CA TYR A 417 -8.96 -12.97 -16.45
C TYR A 417 -9.08 -14.42 -16.92
N TYR A 418 -8.17 -14.90 -17.79
CA TYR A 418 -8.12 -16.29 -18.24
C TYR A 418 -8.07 -17.26 -17.07
N VAL A 419 -7.14 -17.07 -16.12
CA VAL A 419 -6.96 -17.96 -14.97
C VAL A 419 -8.22 -18.02 -14.10
N LEU A 420 -8.88 -16.88 -13.87
CA LEU A 420 -10.13 -16.83 -13.11
C LEU A 420 -11.30 -17.49 -13.87
N ALA A 421 -11.48 -17.12 -15.15
CA ALA A 421 -12.59 -17.60 -15.97
C ALA A 421 -12.53 -19.11 -16.20
N ARG A 422 -11.32 -19.68 -16.31
CA ARG A 422 -11.08 -21.13 -16.43
C ARG A 422 -11.60 -21.91 -15.23
N GLU A 423 -11.61 -21.30 -14.04
CA GLU A 423 -12.16 -21.90 -12.82
C GLU A 423 -13.61 -21.45 -12.55
N GLY A 424 -14.30 -20.86 -13.54
CA GLY A 424 -15.69 -20.42 -13.40
C GLY A 424 -15.86 -19.16 -12.55
N VAL A 425 -14.82 -18.34 -12.43
CA VAL A 425 -14.84 -17.07 -11.69
C VAL A 425 -14.91 -15.89 -12.67
N VAL A 426 -15.90 -15.03 -12.51
CA VAL A 426 -16.03 -13.73 -13.20
C VAL A 426 -16.31 -12.67 -12.16
N LEU A 427 -15.33 -11.77 -11.93
CA LEU A 427 -15.39 -10.81 -10.84
C LEU A 427 -16.46 -9.73 -11.06
N ASP A 428 -17.22 -9.43 -10.02
CA ASP A 428 -18.18 -8.33 -9.94
C ASP A 428 -17.51 -6.94 -9.83
N GLN A 429 -16.22 -6.92 -9.44
CA GLN A 429 -15.37 -5.76 -9.27
C GLN A 429 -13.93 -6.07 -9.71
N ALA A 430 -13.34 -5.19 -10.53
CA ALA A 430 -11.99 -5.40 -11.10
C ALA A 430 -11.08 -4.16 -11.03
N ALA A 431 -11.62 -2.96 -10.85
CA ALA A 431 -10.83 -1.72 -10.80
C ALA A 431 -9.58 -1.80 -9.90
N PRO A 432 -9.63 -2.38 -8.68
CA PRO A 432 -8.48 -2.42 -7.77
C PRO A 432 -7.29 -3.22 -8.32
N LEU A 433 -7.58 -4.22 -9.16
CA LEU A 433 -6.57 -5.02 -9.84
C LEU A 433 -5.93 -4.22 -10.99
N LEU A 434 -6.72 -3.40 -11.68
CA LEU A 434 -6.38 -2.83 -12.99
C LEU A 434 -5.82 -1.40 -12.94
N VAL A 435 -6.07 -0.66 -11.87
CA VAL A 435 -5.58 0.74 -11.73
C VAL A 435 -4.37 0.87 -10.82
N THR A 436 -4.04 -0.17 -10.05
CA THR A 436 -2.94 -0.11 -9.08
C THR A 436 -1.60 -0.38 -9.78
N VAL A 437 -0.69 0.59 -9.72
CA VAL A 437 0.70 0.43 -10.18
C VAL A 437 1.43 -0.58 -9.29
N ARG A 438 1.99 -1.65 -9.88
CA ARG A 438 2.77 -2.68 -9.19
C ARG A 438 4.26 -2.42 -9.34
N GLN A 439 5.06 -2.78 -8.34
CA GLN A 439 6.52 -2.61 -8.33
C GLN A 439 7.21 -3.98 -8.37
N ALA A 440 8.24 -4.12 -9.19
CA ALA A 440 8.90 -5.39 -9.41
C ALA A 440 9.55 -5.99 -8.16
N HIS A 441 10.12 -5.14 -7.29
CA HIS A 441 10.83 -5.59 -6.09
C HIS A 441 9.91 -5.85 -4.87
N ASP A 442 8.62 -5.52 -4.97
CA ASP A 442 7.70 -5.53 -3.83
C ASP A 442 7.02 -6.89 -3.64
N ARG A 443 7.72 -7.80 -2.96
CA ARG A 443 7.17 -9.12 -2.61
C ARG A 443 5.90 -9.05 -1.75
N PHE A 444 5.78 -8.02 -0.89
CA PHE A 444 4.62 -7.89 -0.01
C PHE A 444 3.40 -7.38 -0.79
N GLY A 445 3.61 -6.43 -1.71
CA GLY A 445 2.61 -6.02 -2.68
C GLY A 445 2.18 -7.16 -3.61
N ALA A 446 3.07 -8.07 -3.97
CA ALA A 446 2.75 -9.26 -4.74
C ALA A 446 1.86 -10.26 -3.95
N ALA A 447 2.20 -10.54 -2.69
CA ALA A 447 1.35 -11.36 -1.81
C ALA A 447 0.00 -10.66 -1.53
N GLY A 448 0.03 -9.34 -1.31
CA GLY A 448 -1.17 -8.53 -1.14
C GLY A 448 -2.09 -8.53 -2.35
N LEU A 449 -1.55 -8.64 -3.58
CA LEU A 449 -2.36 -8.82 -4.78
C LEU A 449 -3.08 -10.17 -4.77
N ALA A 450 -2.43 -11.26 -4.35
CA ALA A 450 -3.09 -12.56 -4.20
C ALA A 450 -4.24 -12.47 -3.20
N LYS A 451 -4.03 -11.83 -2.05
CA LYS A 451 -5.07 -11.62 -1.05
C LYS A 451 -6.21 -10.74 -1.55
N LEU A 452 -5.91 -9.70 -2.33
CA LEU A 452 -6.91 -8.86 -2.96
C LEU A 452 -7.79 -9.67 -3.94
N VAL A 453 -7.18 -10.52 -4.77
CA VAL A 453 -7.93 -11.40 -5.68
C VAL A 453 -8.85 -12.34 -4.88
N GLU A 454 -8.38 -12.93 -3.78
CA GLU A 454 -9.19 -13.77 -2.88
C GLU A 454 -10.43 -13.03 -2.38
N LEU A 455 -10.23 -11.81 -1.85
CA LEU A 455 -11.31 -10.97 -1.34
C LEU A 455 -12.34 -10.62 -2.41
N LEU A 456 -11.90 -10.36 -3.64
CA LEU A 456 -12.79 -10.06 -4.77
C LEU A 456 -13.60 -11.29 -5.20
N ILE A 457 -13.00 -12.48 -5.20
CA ILE A 457 -13.69 -13.75 -5.46
C ILE A 457 -14.78 -13.99 -4.41
N ASP A 458 -14.44 -13.86 -3.14
CA ASP A 458 -15.39 -14.08 -2.04
C ASP A 458 -16.52 -13.04 -2.04
N LYS A 459 -16.22 -11.79 -2.37
CA LYS A 459 -17.23 -10.74 -2.55
C LYS A 459 -18.17 -11.08 -3.69
N THR A 460 -17.64 -11.45 -4.85
CA THR A 460 -18.42 -11.89 -6.01
C THR A 460 -19.35 -13.05 -5.64
N ARG A 461 -18.85 -14.03 -4.88
CA ARG A 461 -19.66 -15.19 -4.43
C ARG A 461 -20.80 -14.75 -3.51
N ARG A 462 -20.54 -13.86 -2.56
CA ARG A 462 -21.57 -13.31 -1.65
C ARG A 462 -22.64 -12.48 -2.36
N GLN A 463 -22.33 -11.89 -3.51
CA GLN A 463 -23.31 -11.14 -4.32
C GLN A 463 -24.09 -12.02 -5.30
N ALA A 464 -23.64 -13.25 -5.55
CA ALA A 464 -24.25 -14.18 -6.48
C ALA A 464 -25.34 -15.07 -5.83
N GLY A 465 -25.23 -15.30 -4.52
CA GLY A 465 -26.27 -15.94 -3.70
C GLY A 465 -27.16 -14.91 -3.04
#